data_AF-A0A958GQZ1-F1
#
_entry.id   AF-A0A958GQZ1-F1
#
_cell.length_a   1.000
_cell.length_b   1.000
_cell.length_c   1.000
_cell.angle_alpha   90.00
_cell.angle_beta   90.00
_cell.angle_gamma   90.00
#
_symmetry.space_group_name_H-M   'P 1'
#
loop_
_entity.id
_entity.type
_entity.pdbx_description
1 polymer ?
#
loop_
_entity_poly.entity_id
_entity_poly.type
_entity_poly.pdbx_seq_one_letter_code
_entity_poly.pdbx_strand_id
1 'polypeptide(L)'
;MSKAKKDASERIDAPAVWQGTDVRALARMIREHDHPEQLLAELPVQSTYMALQAIGFDAVTELLEAAPATIYARLLDFELWQKDTLQEERFWRWLELIDQGQDLEPLAKFLRCVDPTVLQLVVCRHVDAIVREEPEDEPPGAGYFTPDRGYTWIRFTIKEKERHRLLGRLLAFLYSGNAHLFYQLIAESKSRTALETEEEAYQEKTRRLEHEGIPSSDTVQQVNAPLDPAGIQLEVEHSSQPRNPSVLPLVYDRFSLDPLESVLLSASTSRDSRDTIEAELSLIMNSSLLGFGVDLGNPEEVVRHLARVRGAINIGIEAVAAQRSSEAAAVFQQVGLQRLYRVGLFELRRVRNLLSRLPEERLQTRTAEDPALGSLFTLLLADFPEVPQWFDASTNLEAVELELLKAPPRAISHLAELRALEALIKGELLH
;
A
#
# COMPACT_ATOMS: atom_id res chain seq x y z
N MET A 1 19.69 -34.06 26.00
CA MET A 1 20.49 -33.53 24.86
C MET A 1 19.96 -34.11 23.57
N SER A 2 19.83 -33.27 22.55
CA SER A 2 19.57 -33.58 21.12
C SER A 2 18.13 -33.87 20.69
N LYS A 3 17.44 -32.81 20.23
CA LYS A 3 16.88 -32.62 18.87
C LYS A 3 15.83 -31.50 18.90
N ALA A 4 16.31 -30.27 19.01
CA ALA A 4 15.53 -29.04 18.77
C ALA A 4 16.53 -27.95 18.38
N LYS A 5 17.02 -28.00 17.14
CA LYS A 5 17.82 -26.94 16.49
C LYS A 5 18.10 -27.31 15.04
N LYS A 6 17.22 -26.88 14.14
CA LYS A 6 17.50 -26.46 12.76
C LYS A 6 16.16 -26.21 12.06
N ASP A 7 15.63 -25.02 12.29
CA ASP A 7 14.79 -24.29 11.35
C ASP A 7 15.14 -22.82 11.57
N ALA A 8 16.40 -22.49 11.25
CA ALA A 8 16.74 -21.14 10.89
C ALA A 8 16.46 -21.09 9.40
N SER A 9 15.39 -20.38 8.99
CA SER A 9 15.13 -20.12 7.59
C SER A 9 16.39 -19.49 7.00
N GLU A 10 17.11 -20.23 6.15
CA GLU A 10 18.11 -19.65 5.27
C GLU A 10 17.35 -18.68 4.37
N ARG A 11 17.37 -17.39 4.75
CA ARG A 11 16.97 -16.31 3.87
C ARG A 11 17.89 -16.38 2.66
N ILE A 12 17.30 -16.76 1.53
CA ILE A 12 17.93 -16.67 0.22
C ILE A 12 18.24 -15.19 0.01
N ASP A 13 19.53 -14.83 -0.11
CA ASP A 13 19.91 -13.48 -0.52
C ASP A 13 19.19 -13.21 -1.85
N ALA A 14 18.34 -12.19 -1.88
CA ALA A 14 17.60 -11.85 -3.08
C ALA A 14 18.58 -11.74 -4.26
N PRO A 15 18.38 -12.48 -5.37
CA PRO A 15 19.30 -12.43 -6.49
C PRO A 15 19.58 -10.99 -6.90
N ALA A 16 20.85 -10.66 -7.17
CA ALA A 16 21.29 -9.33 -7.63
C ALA A 16 20.51 -8.80 -8.86
N VAL A 17 19.77 -9.68 -9.54
CA VAL A 17 18.89 -9.43 -10.68
C VAL A 17 17.70 -8.53 -10.33
N TRP A 18 17.27 -8.46 -9.06
CA TRP A 18 16.04 -7.73 -8.67
C TRP A 18 16.28 -6.27 -8.27
N GLN A 19 17.54 -5.84 -8.19
CA GLN A 19 17.91 -4.46 -7.88
C GLN A 19 17.87 -3.58 -9.14
N GLY A 20 16.75 -2.89 -9.36
CA GLY A 20 16.61 -1.92 -10.46
C GLY A 20 15.55 -2.24 -11.49
N THR A 21 14.75 -3.28 -11.26
CA THR A 21 13.78 -3.74 -12.24
C THR A 21 12.47 -2.95 -12.12
N ASP A 22 12.12 -2.20 -13.17
CA ASP A 22 10.81 -1.57 -13.33
C ASP A 22 9.69 -2.63 -13.19
N VAL A 23 8.53 -2.23 -12.66
CA VAL A 23 7.37 -3.11 -12.42
C VAL A 23 6.97 -3.86 -13.69
N ARG A 24 7.08 -3.23 -14.86
CA ARG A 24 6.81 -3.88 -16.16
C ARG A 24 7.84 -4.94 -16.53
N ALA A 25 9.10 -4.75 -16.13
CA ALA A 25 10.14 -5.74 -16.33
C ALA A 25 9.97 -6.92 -15.36
N LEU A 26 9.58 -6.67 -14.10
CA LEU A 26 9.24 -7.72 -13.14
C LEU A 26 8.05 -8.55 -13.64
N ALA A 27 6.99 -7.89 -14.11
CA ALA A 27 5.84 -8.51 -14.75
C ALA A 27 6.24 -9.44 -15.91
N ARG A 28 7.12 -8.97 -16.80
CA ARG A 28 7.64 -9.77 -17.91
C ARG A 28 8.41 -10.99 -17.41
N MET A 29 9.28 -10.80 -16.42
CA MET A 29 10.06 -11.89 -15.83
C MET A 29 9.18 -12.96 -15.20
N ILE A 30 8.12 -12.58 -14.47
CA ILE A 30 7.17 -13.53 -13.89
C ILE A 30 6.53 -14.39 -14.98
N ARG A 31 6.08 -13.77 -16.08
CA ARG A 31 5.41 -14.48 -17.18
C ARG A 31 6.34 -15.38 -17.99
N GLU A 32 7.60 -14.99 -18.14
CA GLU A 32 8.59 -15.70 -18.97
C GLU A 32 9.41 -16.73 -18.17
N HIS A 33 9.22 -16.82 -16.85
CA HIS A 33 9.92 -17.78 -16.00
C HIS A 33 9.41 -19.21 -16.25
N ASP A 34 10.32 -20.19 -16.27
CA ASP A 34 9.95 -21.61 -16.44
C ASP A 34 9.08 -22.15 -15.28
N HIS A 35 9.22 -21.54 -14.10
CA HIS A 35 8.52 -21.89 -12.86
C HIS A 35 7.98 -20.62 -12.17
N PRO A 36 6.91 -19.99 -12.69
CA PRO A 36 6.39 -18.75 -12.15
C PRO A 36 5.92 -18.88 -10.69
N GLU A 37 5.41 -20.05 -10.29
CA GLU A 37 4.95 -20.34 -8.93
C GLU A 37 6.05 -20.24 -7.87
N GLN A 38 7.28 -20.67 -8.22
CA GLN A 38 8.43 -20.59 -7.32
C GLN A 38 8.88 -19.15 -7.17
N LEU A 39 8.93 -18.41 -8.29
CA LEU A 39 9.29 -17.00 -8.29
C LEU A 39 8.28 -16.17 -7.47
N LEU A 40 6.98 -16.43 -7.63
CA LEU A 40 5.93 -15.76 -6.85
C LEU A 40 6.05 -16.02 -5.35
N ALA A 41 6.57 -17.18 -4.94
CA ALA A 41 6.78 -17.53 -3.53
C ALA A 41 7.94 -16.77 -2.87
N GLU A 42 8.92 -16.35 -3.67
CA GLU A 42 10.12 -15.64 -3.20
C GLU A 42 9.97 -14.12 -3.23
N LEU A 43 9.05 -13.61 -4.07
CA LEU A 43 8.82 -12.18 -4.22
C LEU A 43 8.03 -11.61 -3.04
N PRO A 44 8.38 -10.40 -2.57
CA PRO A 44 7.52 -9.69 -1.64
C PRO A 44 6.16 -9.42 -2.27
N VAL A 45 5.09 -9.66 -1.51
CA VAL A 45 3.72 -9.66 -2.04
C VAL A 45 3.32 -8.34 -2.70
N GLN A 46 3.77 -7.20 -2.18
CA GLN A 46 3.49 -5.87 -2.76
C GLN A 46 4.04 -5.78 -4.19
N SER A 47 5.26 -6.27 -4.40
CA SER A 47 5.92 -6.28 -5.71
C SER A 47 5.18 -7.21 -6.67
N THR A 48 4.77 -8.39 -6.17
CA THR A 48 3.95 -9.33 -6.93
C THR A 48 2.62 -8.69 -7.34
N TYR A 49 1.91 -8.07 -6.41
CA TYR A 49 0.65 -7.41 -6.67
C TYR A 49 0.78 -6.33 -7.74
N MET A 50 1.75 -5.43 -7.60
CA MET A 50 2.00 -4.39 -8.61
C MET A 50 2.38 -4.95 -9.99
N ALA A 51 3.18 -6.01 -10.03
CA ALA A 51 3.55 -6.65 -11.29
C ALA A 51 2.31 -7.25 -11.98
N LEU A 52 1.43 -7.92 -11.23
CA LEU A 52 0.17 -8.45 -11.76
C LEU A 52 -0.76 -7.34 -12.25
N GLN A 53 -0.86 -6.23 -11.52
CA GLN A 53 -1.64 -5.06 -11.92
C GLN A 53 -1.11 -4.44 -13.23
N ALA A 54 0.22 -4.39 -13.41
CA ALA A 54 0.85 -3.91 -14.63
C ALA A 54 0.63 -4.83 -15.85
N ILE A 55 0.44 -6.14 -15.63
CA ILE A 55 0.10 -7.12 -16.68
C ILE A 55 -1.37 -6.98 -17.11
N GLY A 56 -2.25 -6.62 -16.17
CA GLY A 56 -3.69 -6.56 -16.36
C GLY A 56 -4.37 -7.90 -16.06
N PHE A 57 -5.54 -7.83 -15.43
CA PHE A 57 -6.24 -8.99 -14.85
C PHE A 57 -6.52 -10.15 -15.82
N ASP A 58 -6.73 -9.89 -17.10
CA ASP A 58 -7.07 -10.93 -18.08
C ASP A 58 -5.91 -11.92 -18.32
N ALA A 59 -4.66 -11.46 -18.14
CA ALA A 59 -3.45 -12.29 -18.28
C ALA A 59 -2.94 -12.83 -16.93
N VAL A 60 -3.68 -12.60 -15.85
CA VAL A 60 -3.29 -12.94 -14.47
C VAL A 60 -3.91 -14.26 -14.02
N THR A 61 -4.98 -14.76 -14.64
CA THR A 61 -5.69 -15.99 -14.23
C THR A 61 -4.79 -17.23 -14.19
N GLU A 62 -3.99 -17.49 -15.22
CA GLU A 62 -3.05 -18.62 -15.26
C GLU A 62 -1.98 -18.50 -14.16
N LEU A 63 -1.48 -17.28 -13.91
CA LEU A 63 -0.50 -17.02 -12.85
C LEU A 63 -1.11 -17.18 -11.45
N LEU A 64 -2.36 -16.76 -11.27
CA LEU A 64 -3.10 -16.93 -10.02
C LEU A 64 -3.40 -18.39 -9.74
N GLU A 65 -3.69 -19.20 -10.75
CA GLU A 65 -3.85 -20.65 -10.63
C GLU A 65 -2.55 -21.34 -10.20
N ALA A 66 -1.40 -20.87 -10.68
CA ALA A 66 -0.09 -21.38 -10.30
C ALA A 66 0.39 -20.87 -8.92
N ALA A 67 -0.06 -19.67 -8.49
CA ALA A 67 0.43 -19.03 -7.27
C ALA A 67 0.24 -19.90 -6.00
N PRO A 68 1.21 -19.96 -5.07
CA PRO A 68 1.00 -20.62 -3.79
C PRO A 68 -0.21 -20.04 -3.03
N ALA A 69 -0.92 -20.89 -2.28
CA ALA A 69 -2.14 -20.49 -1.56
C ALA A 69 -1.92 -19.31 -0.60
N THR A 70 -0.74 -19.25 0.03
CA THR A 70 -0.32 -18.15 0.90
C THR A 70 -0.22 -16.84 0.12
N ILE A 71 0.48 -16.84 -1.02
CA ILE A 71 0.62 -15.65 -1.89
C ILE A 71 -0.74 -15.20 -2.42
N TYR A 72 -1.58 -16.14 -2.88
CA TYR A 72 -2.93 -15.84 -3.35
C TYR A 72 -3.77 -15.14 -2.27
N ALA A 73 -3.76 -15.66 -1.03
CA ALA A 73 -4.47 -15.04 0.08
C ALA A 73 -4.01 -13.60 0.33
N ARG A 74 -2.71 -13.33 0.23
CA ARG A 74 -2.16 -11.99 0.42
C ARG A 74 -2.48 -11.06 -0.76
N LEU A 75 -2.52 -11.57 -1.98
CA LEU A 75 -2.98 -10.78 -3.13
C LEU A 75 -4.44 -10.35 -2.95
N LEU A 76 -5.30 -11.22 -2.41
CA LEU A 76 -6.67 -10.84 -2.05
C LEU A 76 -6.71 -9.74 -0.98
N ASP A 77 -5.82 -9.79 0.02
CA ASP A 77 -5.73 -8.75 1.06
C ASP A 77 -5.45 -7.35 0.47
N PHE A 78 -4.70 -7.26 -0.65
CA PHE A 78 -4.45 -6.01 -1.38
C PHE A 78 -5.54 -5.65 -2.37
N GLU A 79 -6.06 -6.63 -3.11
CA GLU A 79 -7.07 -6.39 -4.13
C GLU A 79 -8.38 -5.91 -3.49
N LEU A 80 -8.84 -6.63 -2.46
CA LEU A 80 -10.19 -6.48 -1.92
C LEU A 80 -10.32 -5.29 -0.96
N TRP A 81 -9.23 -4.71 -0.49
CA TRP A 81 -9.25 -3.68 0.55
C TRP A 81 -8.65 -2.37 0.08
N GLN A 82 -9.28 -1.27 0.47
CA GLN A 82 -8.67 0.06 0.42
C GLN A 82 -8.72 0.63 1.83
N LYS A 83 -7.54 0.87 2.42
CA LYS A 83 -7.39 1.20 3.84
C LYS A 83 -8.09 0.16 4.72
N ASP A 84 -9.11 0.59 5.47
CA ASP A 84 -9.93 -0.14 6.42
C ASP A 84 -11.30 -0.57 5.86
N THR A 85 -11.56 -0.34 4.57
CA THR A 85 -12.86 -0.63 3.95
C THR A 85 -12.74 -1.69 2.86
N LEU A 86 -13.65 -2.68 2.89
CA LEU A 86 -13.76 -3.68 1.83
C LEU A 86 -14.33 -3.05 0.55
N GLN A 87 -13.61 -3.20 -0.57
CA GLN A 87 -14.01 -2.74 -1.89
C GLN A 87 -14.87 -3.80 -2.59
N GLU A 88 -16.19 -3.74 -2.37
CA GLU A 88 -17.11 -4.74 -2.93
C GLU A 88 -17.06 -4.88 -4.45
N GLU A 89 -16.92 -3.77 -5.17
CA GLU A 89 -16.80 -3.79 -6.63
C GLU A 89 -15.62 -4.65 -7.10
N ARG A 90 -14.50 -4.62 -6.36
CA ARG A 90 -13.31 -5.44 -6.65
C ARG A 90 -13.57 -6.91 -6.32
N PHE A 91 -14.30 -7.20 -5.24
CA PHE A 91 -14.74 -8.57 -4.92
C PHE A 91 -15.60 -9.18 -6.02
N TRP A 92 -16.61 -8.45 -6.50
CA TRP A 92 -17.50 -8.93 -7.57
C TRP A 92 -16.76 -9.14 -8.89
N ARG A 93 -15.89 -8.19 -9.25
CA ARG A 93 -15.03 -8.31 -10.43
C ARG A 93 -14.09 -9.52 -10.33
N TRP A 94 -13.53 -9.78 -9.14
CA TRP A 94 -12.66 -10.93 -8.92
C TRP A 94 -13.44 -12.25 -9.04
N LEU A 95 -14.65 -12.32 -8.48
CA LEU A 95 -15.52 -13.48 -8.65
C LEU A 95 -15.91 -13.70 -10.11
N GLU A 96 -16.21 -12.64 -10.86
CA GLU A 96 -16.51 -12.72 -12.29
C GLU A 96 -15.32 -13.29 -13.07
N LEU A 97 -14.10 -12.81 -12.79
CA LEU A 97 -12.86 -13.25 -13.44
C LEU A 97 -12.63 -14.77 -13.28
N ILE A 98 -12.76 -15.28 -12.05
CA ILE A 98 -12.52 -16.70 -11.77
C ILE A 98 -13.70 -17.60 -12.21
N ASP A 99 -14.85 -17.02 -12.57
CA ASP A 99 -16.04 -17.75 -13.03
C ASP A 99 -16.15 -17.87 -14.56
N GLN A 100 -15.19 -17.33 -15.32
CA GLN A 100 -15.22 -17.31 -16.80
C GLN A 100 -15.11 -18.72 -17.45
N GLY A 101 -14.79 -19.75 -16.67
CA GLY A 101 -14.60 -21.13 -17.12
C GLY A 101 -15.70 -22.12 -16.70
N GLN A 102 -15.64 -23.32 -17.29
CA GLN A 102 -16.41 -24.47 -16.81
C GLN A 102 -15.74 -25.16 -15.61
N ASP A 103 -14.44 -24.94 -15.42
CA ASP A 103 -13.70 -25.47 -14.28
C ASP A 103 -14.12 -24.75 -12.99
N LEU A 104 -14.23 -25.52 -11.90
CA LEU A 104 -14.54 -25.02 -10.57
C LEU A 104 -13.28 -24.86 -9.71
N GLU A 105 -12.13 -25.33 -10.16
CA GLU A 105 -10.88 -25.23 -9.40
C GLU A 105 -10.49 -23.78 -9.06
N PRO A 106 -10.63 -22.77 -9.93
CA PRO A 106 -10.35 -21.38 -9.57
C PRO A 106 -11.24 -20.88 -8.41
N LEU A 107 -12.53 -21.22 -8.44
CA LEU A 107 -13.47 -20.90 -7.36
C LEU A 107 -13.11 -21.67 -6.07
N ALA A 108 -12.74 -22.95 -6.18
CA ALA A 108 -12.31 -23.77 -5.06
C ALA A 108 -11.05 -23.19 -4.41
N LYS A 109 -10.07 -22.77 -5.21
CA LYS A 109 -8.84 -22.13 -4.74
C LYS A 109 -9.12 -20.80 -4.07
N PHE A 110 -9.96 -19.96 -4.68
CA PHE A 110 -10.41 -18.71 -4.07
C PHE A 110 -10.99 -18.95 -2.68
N LEU A 111 -11.90 -19.91 -2.52
CA LEU A 111 -12.52 -20.24 -1.22
C LEU A 111 -11.53 -20.78 -0.17
N ARG A 112 -10.46 -21.44 -0.59
CA ARG A 112 -9.39 -21.90 0.32
C ARG A 112 -8.47 -20.76 0.79
N CYS A 113 -8.39 -19.68 0.00
CA CYS A 113 -7.44 -18.59 0.22
C CYS A 113 -8.07 -17.31 0.77
N VAL A 114 -9.34 -17.05 0.44
CA VAL A 114 -10.07 -15.88 0.92
C VAL A 114 -10.31 -16.01 2.41
N ASP A 115 -10.24 -14.88 3.10
CA ASP A 115 -10.61 -14.78 4.50
C ASP A 115 -12.08 -15.19 4.70
N PRO A 116 -12.38 -16.17 5.58
CA PRO A 116 -13.76 -16.53 5.89
C PRO A 116 -14.60 -15.34 6.38
N THR A 117 -13.99 -14.38 7.08
CA THR A 117 -14.67 -13.18 7.59
C THR A 117 -15.08 -12.23 6.46
N VAL A 118 -14.33 -12.21 5.35
CA VAL A 118 -14.72 -11.48 4.13
C VAL A 118 -15.94 -12.15 3.47
N LEU A 119 -15.97 -13.48 3.41
CA LEU A 119 -17.16 -14.22 2.94
C LEU A 119 -18.36 -13.97 3.83
N GLN A 120 -18.16 -13.97 5.15
CA GLN A 120 -19.18 -13.66 6.13
C GLN A 120 -19.73 -12.25 5.91
N LEU A 121 -18.86 -11.25 5.70
CA LEU A 121 -19.28 -9.87 5.42
C LEU A 121 -20.16 -9.79 4.16
N VAL A 122 -19.77 -10.48 3.09
CA VAL A 122 -20.57 -10.55 1.85
C VAL A 122 -21.94 -11.18 2.14
N VAL A 123 -22.00 -12.25 2.94
CA VAL A 123 -23.26 -12.88 3.36
C VAL A 123 -24.09 -11.91 4.21
N CYS A 124 -23.51 -11.24 5.21
CA CYS A 124 -24.17 -10.24 6.05
C CYS A 124 -24.82 -9.10 5.24
N ARG A 125 -24.17 -8.66 4.16
CA ARG A 125 -24.65 -7.54 3.34
C ARG A 125 -25.70 -7.96 2.31
N HIS A 126 -25.62 -9.19 1.80
CA HIS A 126 -26.33 -9.58 0.57
C HIS A 126 -27.32 -10.74 0.73
N VAL A 127 -27.37 -11.36 1.91
CA VAL A 127 -28.17 -12.55 2.17
C VAL A 127 -29.08 -12.33 3.37
N ASP A 128 -30.38 -12.39 3.14
CA ASP A 128 -31.37 -12.50 4.20
C ASP A 128 -31.62 -13.99 4.49
N ALA A 129 -31.36 -14.41 5.73
CA ALA A 129 -31.55 -15.80 6.14
C ALA A 129 -32.49 -15.95 7.34
N ILE A 130 -33.40 -16.93 7.24
CA ILE A 130 -34.30 -17.35 8.30
C ILE A 130 -34.01 -18.83 8.57
N VAL A 131 -33.78 -19.17 9.85
CA VAL A 131 -33.51 -20.55 10.28
C VAL A 131 -34.65 -20.94 11.21
N ARG A 132 -35.21 -22.13 11.01
CA ARG A 132 -36.33 -22.70 11.75
C ARG A 132 -35.89 -23.93 12.54
N GLU A 133 -36.54 -24.18 13.67
CA GLU A 133 -36.33 -25.40 14.46
C GLU A 133 -36.97 -26.63 13.78
N GLU A 134 -38.11 -26.42 13.13
CA GLU A 134 -38.85 -27.42 12.36
C GLU A 134 -38.97 -26.97 10.89
N PRO A 135 -38.96 -27.89 9.91
CA PRO A 135 -39.02 -27.53 8.51
C PRO A 135 -40.41 -27.00 8.15
N GLU A 136 -40.45 -25.88 7.43
CA GLU A 136 -41.66 -25.32 6.85
C GLU A 136 -41.73 -25.68 5.35
N ASP A 137 -42.90 -26.09 4.86
CA ASP A 137 -43.09 -26.39 3.42
C ASP A 137 -43.27 -25.11 2.58
N GLU A 138 -43.82 -24.04 3.18
CA GLU A 138 -44.11 -22.78 2.50
C GLU A 138 -42.99 -21.74 2.70
N PRO A 139 -42.56 -21.04 1.63
CA PRO A 139 -41.55 -20.00 1.75
C PRO A 139 -42.05 -18.80 2.57
N PRO A 140 -41.19 -18.18 3.41
CA PRO A 140 -41.56 -17.00 4.21
C PRO A 140 -41.96 -15.76 3.38
N GLY A 141 -41.60 -15.73 2.09
CA GLY A 141 -41.94 -14.64 1.18
C GLY A 141 -41.35 -14.84 -0.22
N ALA A 142 -41.60 -13.87 -1.09
CA ALA A 142 -41.09 -13.91 -2.46
C ALA A 142 -39.54 -13.88 -2.50
N GLY A 143 -38.97 -14.72 -3.36
CA GLY A 143 -37.52 -14.82 -3.56
C GLY A 143 -36.78 -15.66 -2.52
N TYR A 144 -37.46 -16.17 -1.49
CA TYR A 144 -36.88 -17.15 -0.58
C TYR A 144 -36.81 -18.53 -1.23
N PHE A 145 -35.68 -19.19 -1.05
CA PHE A 145 -35.46 -20.59 -1.39
C PHE A 145 -34.78 -21.32 -0.23
N THR A 146 -34.85 -22.64 -0.21
CA THR A 146 -34.25 -23.45 0.86
C THR A 146 -33.29 -24.49 0.29
N PRO A 147 -32.06 -24.62 0.81
CA PRO A 147 -31.14 -25.67 0.40
C PRO A 147 -31.40 -27.01 1.11
N ASP A 148 -32.17 -27.00 2.21
CA ASP A 148 -32.24 -28.09 3.19
C ASP A 148 -33.67 -28.52 3.55
N ARG A 149 -34.61 -28.33 2.62
CA ARG A 149 -36.02 -28.77 2.75
C ARG A 149 -36.78 -28.06 3.88
N GLY A 150 -36.59 -26.75 4.00
CA GLY A 150 -37.43 -25.87 4.81
C GLY A 150 -36.89 -25.50 6.19
N TYR A 151 -35.69 -25.98 6.56
CA TYR A 151 -35.03 -25.60 7.81
C TYR A 151 -34.37 -24.21 7.69
N THR A 152 -33.72 -23.95 6.56
CA THR A 152 -33.04 -22.69 6.26
C THR A 152 -33.65 -22.07 5.02
N TRP A 153 -34.14 -20.84 5.15
CA TRP A 153 -34.67 -20.03 4.05
C TRP A 153 -33.74 -18.87 3.76
N ILE A 154 -33.34 -18.75 2.50
CA ILE A 154 -32.37 -17.77 2.04
C ILE A 154 -32.98 -16.93 0.93
N ARG A 155 -32.74 -15.62 0.96
CA ARG A 155 -33.07 -14.69 -0.11
C ARG A 155 -31.87 -13.78 -0.37
N PHE A 156 -31.50 -13.60 -1.64
CA PHE A 156 -30.49 -12.61 -2.01
C PHE A 156 -31.13 -11.23 -2.13
N THR A 157 -30.51 -10.23 -1.51
CA THR A 157 -30.96 -8.83 -1.56
C THR A 157 -30.45 -8.09 -2.81
N ILE A 158 -29.44 -8.66 -3.47
CA ILE A 158 -28.82 -8.14 -4.70
C ILE A 158 -29.83 -8.15 -5.86
N LYS A 159 -30.05 -6.98 -6.47
CA LYS A 159 -30.91 -6.82 -7.66
C LYS A 159 -30.18 -7.03 -8.98
N GLU A 160 -28.87 -6.79 -9.01
CA GLU A 160 -28.07 -6.95 -10.21
C GLU A 160 -27.95 -8.43 -10.56
N LYS A 161 -28.35 -8.79 -11.78
CA LYS A 161 -28.49 -10.19 -12.21
C LYS A 161 -27.18 -10.97 -12.13
N GLU A 162 -26.07 -10.34 -12.49
CA GLU A 162 -24.79 -11.04 -12.57
C GLU A 162 -24.21 -11.32 -11.19
N ARG A 163 -24.16 -10.33 -10.30
CA ARG A 163 -23.81 -10.53 -8.89
C ARG A 163 -24.71 -11.54 -8.19
N HIS A 164 -26.02 -11.51 -8.46
CA HIS A 164 -26.95 -12.52 -7.94
C HIS A 164 -26.57 -13.94 -8.40
N ARG A 165 -26.19 -14.11 -9.67
CA ARG A 165 -25.73 -15.39 -10.22
C ARG A 165 -24.43 -15.84 -9.56
N LEU A 166 -23.44 -14.95 -9.45
CA LEU A 166 -22.14 -15.22 -8.84
C LEU A 166 -22.28 -15.62 -7.37
N LEU A 167 -23.06 -14.87 -6.58
CA LEU A 167 -23.33 -15.20 -5.17
C LEU A 167 -24.05 -16.55 -5.03
N GLY A 168 -25.04 -16.81 -5.88
CA GLY A 168 -25.73 -18.09 -5.91
C GLY A 168 -24.80 -19.26 -6.19
N ARG A 169 -23.90 -19.11 -7.17
CA ARG A 169 -22.92 -20.13 -7.51
C ARG A 169 -21.90 -20.35 -6.39
N LEU A 170 -21.38 -19.27 -5.79
CA LEU A 170 -20.47 -19.32 -4.64
C LEU A 170 -21.09 -20.10 -3.47
N LEU A 171 -22.32 -19.75 -3.08
CA LEU A 171 -23.02 -20.38 -1.97
C LEU A 171 -23.41 -21.84 -2.26
N ALA A 172 -23.83 -22.15 -3.49
CA ALA A 172 -24.09 -23.53 -3.91
C ALA A 172 -22.82 -24.38 -3.87
N PHE A 173 -21.69 -23.82 -4.32
CA PHE A 173 -20.40 -24.50 -4.27
C PHE A 173 -19.96 -24.76 -2.82
N LEU A 174 -20.06 -23.74 -1.95
CA LEU A 174 -19.81 -23.87 -0.51
C LEU A 174 -20.68 -24.95 0.13
N TYR A 175 -22.00 -24.95 -0.14
CA TYR A 175 -22.91 -25.96 0.41
C TYR A 175 -22.51 -27.38 -0.02
N SER A 176 -22.16 -27.57 -1.30
CA SER A 176 -21.80 -28.88 -1.84
C SER A 176 -20.45 -29.41 -1.34
N GLY A 177 -19.46 -28.53 -1.12
CA GLY A 177 -18.11 -28.91 -0.71
C GLY A 177 -17.86 -28.84 0.79
N ASN A 178 -18.47 -27.89 1.48
CA ASN A 178 -18.34 -27.66 2.92
C ASN A 178 -19.63 -27.06 3.52
N ALA A 179 -20.64 -27.90 3.67
CA ALA A 179 -21.93 -27.51 4.26
C ALA A 179 -21.78 -26.90 5.65
N HIS A 180 -20.78 -27.32 6.44
CA HIS A 180 -20.54 -26.75 7.77
C HIS A 180 -20.18 -25.26 7.70
N LEU A 181 -19.21 -24.90 6.85
CA LEU A 181 -18.85 -23.50 6.63
C LEU A 181 -20.04 -22.69 6.09
N PHE A 182 -20.80 -23.26 5.14
CA PHE A 182 -22.01 -22.62 4.64
C PHE A 182 -22.99 -22.24 5.76
N TYR A 183 -23.35 -23.19 6.64
CA TYR A 183 -24.27 -22.91 7.74
C TYR A 183 -23.67 -21.98 8.79
N GLN A 184 -22.35 -22.06 9.02
CA GLN A 184 -21.66 -21.14 9.90
C GLN A 184 -21.80 -19.69 9.40
N LEU A 185 -21.51 -19.43 8.12
CA LEU A 185 -21.65 -18.09 7.52
C LEU A 185 -23.09 -17.57 7.63
N ILE A 186 -24.08 -18.42 7.36
CA ILE A 186 -25.50 -18.06 7.49
C ILE A 186 -25.87 -17.74 8.95
N ALA A 187 -25.44 -18.56 9.90
CA ALA A 187 -25.75 -18.35 11.31
C ALA A 187 -25.09 -17.07 11.86
N GLU A 188 -23.82 -16.83 11.52
CA GLU A 188 -23.08 -15.66 11.98
C GLU A 188 -23.58 -14.36 11.36
N SER A 189 -24.11 -14.39 10.12
CA SER A 189 -24.72 -13.22 9.50
C SER A 189 -25.94 -12.67 10.23
N LYS A 190 -26.57 -13.49 11.08
CA LYS A 190 -27.72 -13.10 11.90
C LYS A 190 -27.32 -12.55 13.28
N SER A 191 -26.13 -12.88 13.76
CA SER A 191 -25.69 -12.56 15.12
C SER A 191 -24.80 -11.33 15.20
N ARG A 192 -24.18 -10.94 14.08
CA ARG A 192 -23.30 -9.78 13.97
C ARG A 192 -23.81 -8.81 12.92
N THR A 193 -23.53 -7.53 13.12
CA THR A 193 -23.78 -6.50 12.11
C THR A 193 -22.67 -6.53 11.04
N ALA A 194 -22.98 -6.06 9.84
CA ALA A 194 -21.97 -5.95 8.78
C ALA A 194 -20.78 -5.06 9.18
N LEU A 195 -21.00 -4.04 10.04
CA LEU A 195 -19.93 -3.18 10.53
C LEU A 195 -18.97 -3.94 11.47
N GLU A 196 -19.51 -4.71 12.41
CA GLU A 196 -18.69 -5.54 13.32
C GLU A 196 -17.89 -6.59 12.54
N THR A 197 -18.51 -7.24 11.55
CA THR A 197 -17.84 -8.23 10.70
C THR A 197 -16.74 -7.60 9.85
N GLU A 198 -16.94 -6.38 9.34
CA GLU A 198 -15.92 -5.68 8.54
C GLU A 198 -14.69 -5.30 9.38
N GLU A 199 -14.91 -4.81 10.61
CA GLU A 199 -13.81 -4.51 11.53
C GLU A 199 -12.99 -5.77 11.86
N GLU A 200 -13.65 -6.89 12.13
CA GLU A 200 -12.97 -8.16 12.40
C GLU A 200 -12.17 -8.66 11.18
N ALA A 201 -12.75 -8.57 9.98
CA ALA A 201 -12.08 -8.92 8.74
C ALA A 201 -10.85 -8.01 8.48
N TYR A 202 -10.97 -6.72 8.80
CA TYR A 202 -9.88 -5.76 8.71
C TYR A 202 -8.74 -6.08 9.68
N GLN A 203 -9.05 -6.43 10.94
CA GLN A 203 -8.05 -6.83 11.93
C GLN A 203 -7.33 -8.12 11.52
N GLU A 204 -8.07 -9.07 10.99
CA GLU A 204 -7.55 -10.35 10.51
C GLU A 204 -6.62 -10.15 9.29
N LYS A 205 -7.02 -9.35 8.31
CA LYS A 205 -6.14 -8.86 7.22
C LYS A 205 -4.88 -8.19 7.78
N THR A 206 -5.03 -7.25 8.71
CA THR A 206 -3.90 -6.49 9.29
C THR A 206 -2.87 -7.43 9.90
N ARG A 207 -3.30 -8.38 10.73
CA ARG A 207 -2.39 -9.38 11.34
C ARG A 207 -1.66 -10.21 10.29
N ARG A 208 -2.35 -10.64 9.24
CA ARG A 208 -1.75 -11.40 8.14
C ARG A 208 -0.70 -10.60 7.39
N LEU A 209 -0.94 -9.32 7.15
CA LEU A 209 0.01 -8.42 6.51
C LEU A 209 1.19 -8.07 7.43
N GLU A 210 0.99 -7.96 8.74
CA GLU A 210 2.08 -7.78 9.72
C GLU A 210 3.08 -8.93 9.71
N HIS A 211 2.60 -10.18 9.56
CA HIS A 211 3.49 -11.33 9.37
C HIS A 211 4.37 -11.22 8.12
N GLU A 212 3.90 -10.50 7.09
CA GLU A 212 4.65 -10.21 5.85
C GLU A 212 5.50 -8.93 5.97
N GLY A 213 5.66 -8.35 7.17
CA GLY A 213 6.46 -7.15 7.39
C GLY A 213 5.78 -5.84 6.98
N ILE A 214 4.45 -5.87 6.78
CA ILE A 214 3.65 -4.68 6.53
C ILE A 214 3.27 -4.04 7.88
N PRO A 215 3.55 -2.75 8.09
CA PRO A 215 3.38 -2.13 9.40
C PRO A 215 1.91 -1.99 9.80
N SER A 216 1.66 -2.10 11.11
CA SER A 216 0.37 -1.81 11.75
C SER A 216 -0.03 -0.34 11.60
N SER A 217 -1.31 -0.02 11.80
CA SER A 217 -1.80 1.37 11.75
C SER A 217 -1.04 2.31 12.71
N ASP A 218 -0.75 1.84 13.93
CA ASP A 218 0.01 2.63 14.91
C ASP A 218 1.44 2.91 14.43
N THR A 219 2.08 1.90 13.84
CA THR A 219 3.42 2.03 13.27
C THR A 219 3.43 2.99 12.08
N VAL A 220 2.43 2.86 11.20
CA VAL A 220 2.21 3.77 10.06
C VAL A 220 2.08 5.21 10.53
N GLN A 221 1.27 5.45 11.58
CA GLN A 221 1.09 6.79 12.15
C GLN A 221 2.38 7.32 12.75
N GLN A 222 3.11 6.50 13.52
CA GLN A 222 4.36 6.90 14.17
C GLN A 222 5.45 7.26 13.16
N VAL A 223 5.63 6.44 12.11
CA VAL A 223 6.64 6.64 11.07
C VAL A 223 6.35 7.90 10.25
N ASN A 224 5.08 8.19 9.96
CA ASN A 224 4.68 9.37 9.17
C ASN A 224 4.41 10.63 10.01
N ALA A 225 4.64 10.59 11.32
CA ALA A 225 4.51 11.75 12.18
C ALA A 225 5.75 12.66 12.04
N PRO A 226 5.60 13.92 11.58
CA PRO A 226 6.73 14.84 11.45
C PRO A 226 7.47 15.04 12.77
N LEU A 227 8.79 15.24 12.68
CA LEU A 227 9.66 15.46 13.83
C LEU A 227 10.42 16.78 13.65
N ASP A 228 10.29 17.68 14.61
CA ASP A 228 11.07 18.92 14.61
C ASP A 228 12.56 18.59 14.79
N PRO A 229 13.45 19.02 13.88
CA PRO A 229 14.87 18.74 14.00
C PRO A 229 15.50 19.31 15.28
N ALA A 230 14.96 20.40 15.85
CA ALA A 230 15.46 20.98 17.09
C ALA A 230 15.26 20.08 18.32
N GLY A 231 14.31 19.14 18.25
CA GLY A 231 13.97 18.20 19.33
C GLY A 231 14.78 16.91 19.34
N ILE A 232 15.68 16.68 18.36
CA ILE A 232 16.41 15.41 18.24
C ILE A 232 17.55 15.34 19.26
N GLN A 233 17.36 14.51 20.29
CA GLN A 233 18.45 14.08 21.17
C GLN A 233 19.26 12.97 20.48
N LEU A 234 20.58 13.15 20.43
CA LEU A 234 21.53 12.18 19.87
C LEU A 234 21.75 11.07 20.90
N GLU A 235 20.95 10.02 20.86
CA GLU A 235 21.29 8.76 21.48
C GLU A 235 21.62 7.76 20.36
N VAL A 236 22.67 6.96 20.55
CA VAL A 236 22.95 5.82 19.68
C VAL A 236 21.84 4.80 19.92
N GLU A 237 20.75 4.94 19.18
CA GLU A 237 19.67 3.97 19.27
C GLU A 237 20.07 2.70 18.53
N HIS A 238 20.36 1.66 19.31
CA HIS A 238 20.20 0.30 18.82
C HIS A 238 18.70 0.06 18.66
N SER A 239 18.18 0.31 17.46
CA SER A 239 16.85 -0.13 17.05
C SER A 239 16.73 -1.62 17.39
N SER A 240 15.97 -1.90 18.44
CA SER A 240 15.66 -3.24 18.93
C SER A 240 14.27 -3.68 18.47
N GLN A 241 13.71 -2.97 17.47
CA GLN A 241 12.47 -3.38 16.85
C GLN A 241 12.67 -4.76 16.22
N PRO A 242 11.66 -5.66 16.36
CA PRO A 242 11.71 -6.95 15.71
C PRO A 242 12.02 -6.73 14.24
N ARG A 243 13.04 -7.44 13.75
CA ARG A 243 13.38 -7.46 12.32
C ARG A 243 12.17 -8.00 11.59
N ASN A 244 11.28 -7.12 11.16
CA ASN A 244 10.28 -7.49 10.17
C ASN A 244 11.05 -8.11 9.02
N PRO A 245 10.56 -9.23 8.47
CA PRO A 245 11.21 -9.77 7.30
C PRO A 245 11.29 -8.63 6.28
N SER A 246 12.51 -8.16 5.97
CA SER A 246 12.83 -7.30 4.83
C SER A 246 12.01 -7.79 3.64
N VAL A 247 10.88 -7.12 3.44
CA VAL A 247 10.17 -7.04 2.18
C VAL A 247 11.13 -6.23 1.34
N LEU A 248 11.80 -6.89 0.39
CA LEU A 248 12.70 -6.20 -0.53
C LEU A 248 11.98 -4.95 -1.05
N PRO A 249 12.64 -3.79 -1.01
CA PRO A 249 11.97 -2.55 -1.35
C PRO A 249 11.40 -2.66 -2.76
N LEU A 250 10.16 -2.20 -2.83
CA LEU A 250 9.38 -1.97 -4.03
C LEU A 250 10.21 -1.07 -4.95
N VAL A 251 10.79 -1.67 -6.00
CA VAL A 251 11.55 -0.96 -7.04
C VAL A 251 12.76 -0.20 -6.46
N TYR A 252 13.94 -0.83 -6.49
CA TYR A 252 15.22 -0.12 -6.43
C TYR A 252 15.42 0.72 -7.70
N ASP A 253 14.52 1.64 -8.02
CA ASP A 253 14.82 2.59 -9.09
C ASP A 253 16.09 3.32 -8.67
N ARG A 254 17.13 3.17 -9.49
CA ARG A 254 18.48 3.68 -9.22
C ARG A 254 18.48 5.18 -9.48
N PHE A 255 17.75 5.92 -8.66
CA PHE A 255 17.88 7.37 -8.61
C PHE A 255 19.00 7.73 -7.65
N SER A 256 20.05 8.33 -8.22
CA SER A 256 21.13 8.97 -7.48
C SER A 256 20.61 10.23 -6.81
N LEU A 257 20.43 10.16 -5.49
CA LEU A 257 20.03 11.30 -4.66
C LEU A 257 21.04 11.44 -3.52
N ASP A 258 21.97 12.38 -3.65
CA ASP A 258 22.90 12.71 -2.57
C ASP A 258 22.30 13.75 -1.62
N PRO A 259 22.57 13.64 -0.29
CA PRO A 259 23.48 12.70 0.35
C PRO A 259 22.93 11.29 0.64
N LEU A 260 21.65 10.98 0.41
CA LEU A 260 21.07 9.66 0.73
C LEU A 260 21.85 8.50 0.07
N GLU A 261 22.19 8.59 -1.21
CA GLU A 261 22.97 7.57 -1.92
C GLU A 261 24.33 7.35 -1.24
N SER A 262 25.08 8.41 -0.94
CA SER A 262 26.35 8.30 -0.21
C SER A 262 26.20 7.60 1.15
N VAL A 263 25.11 7.85 1.87
CA VAL A 263 24.79 7.18 3.15
C VAL A 263 24.57 5.68 2.93
N LEU A 264 23.73 5.31 1.95
CA LEU A 264 23.45 3.92 1.62
C LEU A 264 24.70 3.16 1.19
N LEU A 265 25.56 3.78 0.38
CA LEU A 265 26.83 3.20 -0.06
C LEU A 265 27.80 3.03 1.11
N SER A 266 27.94 4.03 1.98
CA SER A 266 28.87 3.99 3.12
C SER A 266 28.51 2.91 4.15
N ALA A 267 27.22 2.74 4.40
CA ALA A 267 26.71 1.76 5.34
C ALA A 267 26.57 0.37 4.72
N SER A 268 26.70 0.26 3.39
CA SER A 268 26.80 -1.01 2.68
C SER A 268 28.18 -1.69 2.83
N THR A 269 29.00 -1.30 3.80
CA THR A 269 30.33 -1.88 4.01
C THR A 269 30.31 -3.19 4.82
N SER A 270 29.26 -3.42 5.63
CA SER A 270 29.05 -4.66 6.40
C SER A 270 27.67 -5.27 6.11
N ARG A 271 27.53 -6.60 6.24
CA ARG A 271 26.24 -7.28 6.02
C ARG A 271 25.18 -6.84 7.03
N ASP A 272 25.55 -6.75 8.31
CA ASP A 272 24.62 -6.34 9.37
C ASP A 272 24.11 -4.89 9.18
N SER A 273 24.98 -3.99 8.69
CA SER A 273 24.59 -2.61 8.40
C SER A 273 23.68 -2.49 7.18
N ARG A 274 23.90 -3.31 6.13
CA ARG A 274 22.99 -3.39 4.97
C ARG A 274 21.61 -3.86 5.39
N ASP A 275 21.53 -4.97 6.10
CA ASP A 275 20.27 -5.56 6.54
C ASP A 275 19.45 -4.58 7.38
N THR A 276 20.13 -3.79 8.24
CA THR A 276 19.48 -2.77 9.08
C THR A 276 18.89 -1.65 8.24
N ILE A 277 19.62 -1.15 7.26
CA ILE A 277 19.15 -0.07 6.37
C ILE A 277 18.02 -0.54 5.48
N GLU A 278 18.11 -1.72 4.91
CA GLU A 278 17.05 -2.27 4.07
C GLU A 278 15.77 -2.43 4.87
N ALA A 279 15.87 -2.93 6.12
CA ALA A 279 14.72 -3.02 7.01
C ALA A 279 14.11 -1.64 7.33
N GLU A 280 14.93 -0.63 7.64
CA GLU A 280 14.44 0.73 7.90
C GLU A 280 13.79 1.36 6.66
N LEU A 281 14.43 1.24 5.49
CA LEU A 281 13.88 1.75 4.24
C LEU A 281 12.55 1.08 3.90
N SER A 282 12.48 -0.25 3.98
CA SER A 282 11.25 -0.99 3.70
C SER A 282 10.14 -0.60 4.67
N LEU A 283 10.45 -0.42 5.96
CA LEU A 283 9.48 0.06 6.95
C LEU A 283 8.97 1.46 6.59
N ILE A 284 9.87 2.40 6.26
CA ILE A 284 9.50 3.77 5.88
C ILE A 284 8.64 3.79 4.62
N MET A 285 9.06 3.10 3.57
CA MET A 285 8.35 3.05 2.29
C MET A 285 6.96 2.43 2.45
N ASN A 286 6.86 1.27 3.09
CA ASN A 286 5.57 0.61 3.33
C ASN A 286 4.67 1.47 4.23
N SER A 287 5.23 2.07 5.29
CA SER A 287 4.47 2.97 6.15
C SER A 287 3.95 4.18 5.39
N SER A 288 4.76 4.77 4.50
CA SER A 288 4.37 5.95 3.73
C SER A 288 3.26 5.61 2.74
N LEU A 289 3.40 4.54 1.95
CA LEU A 289 2.38 4.09 1.00
C LEU A 289 1.01 3.88 1.69
N LEU A 290 1.00 3.21 2.85
CA LEU A 290 -0.23 3.00 3.62
C LEU A 290 -0.77 4.30 4.24
N GLY A 291 0.09 5.09 4.87
CA GLY A 291 -0.30 6.31 5.60
C GLY A 291 -0.86 7.39 4.68
N PHE A 292 -0.37 7.48 3.45
CA PHE A 292 -0.87 8.40 2.44
C PHE A 292 -1.94 7.78 1.53
N GLY A 293 -2.29 6.50 1.73
CA GLY A 293 -3.36 5.82 1.00
C GLY A 293 -3.11 5.66 -0.50
N VAL A 294 -1.87 5.40 -0.89
CA VAL A 294 -1.46 5.23 -2.29
C VAL A 294 -2.08 3.96 -2.86
N ASP A 295 -2.67 4.05 -4.06
CA ASP A 295 -3.19 2.87 -4.75
C ASP A 295 -2.05 2.02 -5.32
N LEU A 296 -1.80 0.87 -4.70
CA LEU A 296 -0.80 -0.09 -5.19
C LEU A 296 -1.17 -0.69 -6.55
N GLY A 297 -2.44 -0.55 -6.99
CA GLY A 297 -2.90 -0.88 -8.33
C GLY A 297 -2.38 0.06 -9.41
N ASN A 298 -1.78 1.20 -9.03
CA ASN A 298 -1.19 2.17 -9.94
C ASN A 298 0.34 2.25 -9.74
N PRO A 299 1.13 1.46 -10.50
CA PRO A 299 2.57 1.44 -10.38
C PRO A 299 3.24 2.81 -10.55
N GLU A 300 2.70 3.67 -11.41
CA GLU A 300 3.26 5.00 -11.67
C GLU A 300 3.09 5.93 -10.45
N GLU A 301 1.95 5.84 -9.77
CA GLU A 301 1.67 6.59 -8.55
C GLU A 301 2.59 6.13 -7.40
N VAL A 302 2.78 4.82 -7.28
CA VAL A 302 3.70 4.23 -6.30
C VAL A 302 5.13 4.71 -6.51
N VAL A 303 5.65 4.64 -7.75
CA VAL A 303 7.01 5.11 -8.07
C VAL A 303 7.17 6.60 -7.74
N ARG A 304 6.19 7.43 -8.12
CA ARG A 304 6.18 8.87 -7.78
C ARG A 304 6.14 9.09 -6.27
N HIS A 305 5.37 8.29 -5.54
CA HIS A 305 5.32 8.35 -4.08
C HIS A 305 6.65 8.00 -3.42
N LEU A 306 7.29 6.91 -3.84
CA LEU A 306 8.58 6.52 -3.30
C LEU A 306 9.69 7.54 -3.62
N ALA A 307 9.60 8.24 -4.76
CA ALA A 307 10.48 9.38 -5.03
C ALA A 307 10.32 10.50 -4.00
N ARG A 308 9.08 10.81 -3.58
CA ARG A 308 8.80 11.79 -2.51
C ARG A 308 9.37 11.34 -1.16
N VAL A 309 9.23 10.05 -0.83
CA VAL A 309 9.82 9.47 0.40
C VAL A 309 11.33 9.63 0.41
N ARG A 310 12.01 9.30 -0.70
CA ARG A 310 13.46 9.49 -0.84
C ARG A 310 13.86 10.96 -0.71
N GLY A 311 13.13 11.87 -1.37
CA GLY A 311 13.35 13.31 -1.24
C GLY A 311 13.21 13.80 0.21
N ALA A 312 12.19 13.34 0.94
CA ALA A 312 12.02 13.64 2.36
C ALA A 312 13.20 13.12 3.21
N ILE A 313 13.65 11.89 3.01
CA ILE A 313 14.84 11.37 3.70
C ILE A 313 16.06 12.26 3.41
N ASN A 314 16.26 12.62 2.14
CA ASN A 314 17.39 13.44 1.70
C ASN A 314 17.39 14.82 2.36
N ILE A 315 16.23 15.50 2.35
CA ILE A 315 16.00 16.77 3.06
C ILE A 315 16.28 16.62 4.56
N GLY A 316 15.83 15.52 5.17
CA GLY A 316 16.07 15.23 6.58
C GLY A 316 17.54 15.11 6.93
N ILE A 317 18.31 14.41 6.09
CA ILE A 317 19.78 14.31 6.21
C ILE A 317 20.40 15.70 6.11
N GLU A 318 20.07 16.47 5.06
CA GLU A 318 20.61 17.81 4.85
C GLU A 318 20.27 18.77 6.00
N ALA A 319 19.03 18.74 6.50
CA ALA A 319 18.56 19.60 7.58
C ALA A 319 19.34 19.33 8.88
N VAL A 320 19.52 18.06 9.24
CA VAL A 320 20.27 17.69 10.44
C VAL A 320 21.77 17.93 10.27
N ALA A 321 22.33 17.62 9.09
CA ALA A 321 23.73 17.88 8.78
C ALA A 321 24.06 19.38 8.85
N ALA A 322 23.20 20.24 8.30
CA ALA A 322 23.37 21.69 8.33
C ALA A 322 23.31 22.26 9.75
N GLN A 323 22.42 21.75 10.62
CA GLN A 323 22.33 22.18 12.01
C GLN A 323 23.55 21.77 12.84
N ARG A 324 24.19 20.65 12.51
CA ARG A 324 25.29 20.07 13.30
C ARG A 324 26.67 20.25 12.71
N SER A 325 26.79 20.83 11.50
CA SER A 325 28.05 20.88 10.75
C SER A 325 28.74 19.51 10.68
N SER A 326 27.95 18.46 10.40
CA SER A 326 28.39 17.08 10.38
C SER A 326 28.18 16.45 9.00
N GLU A 327 28.94 15.41 8.69
CA GLU A 327 28.80 14.66 7.45
C GLU A 327 27.55 13.77 7.48
N ALA A 328 26.94 13.56 6.32
CA ALA A 328 25.70 12.80 6.19
C ALA A 328 25.77 11.37 6.75
N ALA A 329 26.90 10.67 6.54
CA ALA A 329 27.09 9.32 7.06
C ALA A 329 27.09 9.29 8.60
N ALA A 330 27.71 10.28 9.25
CA ALA A 330 27.71 10.40 10.71
C ALA A 330 26.31 10.73 11.25
N VAL A 331 25.57 11.60 10.56
CA VAL A 331 24.18 11.92 10.90
C VAL A 331 23.30 10.67 10.86
N PHE A 332 23.40 9.86 9.81
CA PHE A 332 22.66 8.61 9.71
C PHE A 332 22.98 7.65 10.86
N GLN A 333 24.26 7.41 11.16
CA GLN A 333 24.67 6.48 12.22
C GLN A 333 24.17 6.88 13.61
N GLN A 334 23.96 8.18 13.85
CA GLN A 334 23.51 8.69 15.16
C GLN A 334 21.98 8.84 15.26
N VAL A 335 21.27 8.95 14.15
CA VAL A 335 19.84 9.32 14.13
C VAL A 335 18.93 8.24 13.53
N GLY A 336 19.42 7.45 12.57
CA GLY A 336 18.62 6.47 11.83
C GLY A 336 17.72 7.10 10.75
N LEU A 337 17.38 6.32 9.71
CA LEU A 337 16.60 6.82 8.56
C LEU A 337 15.18 7.19 8.94
N GLN A 338 14.56 6.48 9.88
CA GLN A 338 13.17 6.74 10.26
C GLN A 338 12.99 8.15 10.85
N ARG A 339 13.90 8.58 11.74
CA ARG A 339 13.86 9.93 12.31
C ARG A 339 14.22 10.98 11.26
N LEU A 340 15.19 10.70 10.39
CA LEU A 340 15.57 11.61 9.30
C LEU A 340 14.41 11.82 8.31
N TYR A 341 13.72 10.76 7.91
CA TYR A 341 12.48 10.85 7.14
C TYR A 341 11.44 11.76 7.80
N ARG A 342 11.22 11.59 9.11
CA ARG A 342 10.28 12.42 9.89
C ARG A 342 10.69 13.89 9.96
N VAL A 343 11.99 14.19 9.99
CA VAL A 343 12.49 15.58 9.84
C VAL A 343 12.21 16.13 8.46
N GLY A 344 12.46 15.33 7.41
CA GLY A 344 12.10 15.69 6.04
C GLY A 344 10.62 16.06 5.89
N LEU A 345 9.74 15.22 6.45
CA LEU A 345 8.30 15.50 6.49
C LEU A 345 7.97 16.79 7.24
N PHE A 346 8.70 17.11 8.32
CA PHE A 346 8.52 18.36 9.06
C PHE A 346 8.86 19.57 8.20
N GLU A 347 10.01 19.56 7.52
CA GLU A 347 10.43 20.63 6.63
C GLU A 347 9.47 20.83 5.45
N LEU A 348 9.00 19.74 4.83
CA LEU A 348 7.97 19.79 3.78
C LEU A 348 6.65 20.38 4.28
N ARG A 349 6.15 19.93 5.43
CA ARG A 349 4.93 20.46 6.03
C ARG A 349 5.08 21.92 6.45
N ARG A 350 6.29 22.38 6.80
CA ARG A 350 6.54 23.80 7.12
C ARG A 350 6.24 24.69 5.93
N VAL A 351 6.68 24.31 4.72
CA VAL A 351 6.41 25.05 3.48
C VAL A 351 4.91 25.08 3.17
N ARG A 352 4.24 23.92 3.26
CA ARG A 352 2.77 23.83 3.10
C ARG A 352 2.03 24.75 4.08
N ASN A 353 2.39 24.68 5.37
CA ASN A 353 1.77 25.46 6.44
C ASN A 353 2.05 26.97 6.30
N LEU A 354 3.14 27.35 5.65
CA LEU A 354 3.44 28.74 5.32
C LEU A 354 2.53 29.22 4.20
N LEU A 355 2.36 28.43 3.15
CA LEU A 355 1.48 28.74 2.02
C LEU A 355 0.00 28.82 2.44
N SER A 356 -0.45 27.92 3.30
CA SER A 356 -1.84 27.90 3.79
C SER A 356 -2.23 29.11 4.65
N ARG A 357 -1.27 29.97 5.02
CA ARG A 357 -1.53 31.25 5.70
C ARG A 357 -1.96 32.36 4.73
N LEU A 358 -1.74 32.18 3.43
CA LEU A 358 -2.24 33.13 2.43
C LEU A 358 -3.77 33.06 2.36
N PRO A 359 -4.47 34.21 2.31
CA PRO A 359 -5.92 34.24 2.08
C PRO A 359 -6.29 33.56 0.76
N GLU A 360 -7.40 32.83 0.74
CA GLU A 360 -7.85 32.10 -0.46
C GLU A 360 -8.05 33.04 -1.67
N GLU A 361 -8.59 34.24 -1.45
CA GLU A 361 -8.74 35.27 -2.49
C GLU A 361 -7.39 35.68 -3.12
N ARG A 362 -6.33 35.78 -2.30
CA ARG A 362 -4.97 36.09 -2.78
C ARG A 362 -4.42 34.93 -3.61
N LEU A 363 -4.59 33.69 -3.14
CA LEU A 363 -4.17 32.50 -3.88
C LEU A 363 -4.87 32.43 -5.25
N GLN A 364 -6.18 32.66 -5.30
CA GLN A 364 -6.95 32.66 -6.54
C GLN A 364 -6.49 33.78 -7.49
N THR A 365 -6.28 35.00 -6.97
CA THR A 365 -5.82 36.14 -7.77
C THR A 365 -4.45 35.88 -8.38
N ARG A 366 -3.47 35.44 -7.58
CA ARG A 366 -2.11 35.16 -8.07
C ARG A 366 -2.08 33.97 -9.02
N THR A 367 -2.88 32.94 -8.77
CA THR A 367 -3.04 31.79 -9.69
C THR A 367 -3.62 32.21 -11.04
N ALA A 368 -4.51 33.20 -11.06
CA ALA A 368 -5.08 33.74 -12.29
C ALA A 368 -4.12 34.64 -13.06
N GLU A 369 -3.27 35.39 -12.35
CA GLU A 369 -2.24 36.26 -12.94
C GLU A 369 -1.06 35.45 -13.50
N ASP A 370 -0.64 34.40 -12.78
CA ASP A 370 0.51 33.57 -13.11
C ASP A 370 0.16 32.07 -13.00
N PRO A 371 -0.11 31.42 -14.15
CA PRO A 371 -0.38 29.98 -14.20
C PRO A 371 0.74 29.09 -13.65
N ALA A 372 2.00 29.52 -13.71
CA ALA A 372 3.14 28.76 -13.19
C ALA A 372 3.14 28.77 -11.65
N LEU A 373 2.89 29.93 -11.04
CA LEU A 373 2.66 30.03 -9.60
C LEU A 373 1.44 29.23 -9.15
N GLY A 374 0.34 29.28 -9.91
CA GLY A 374 -0.87 28.50 -9.64
C GLY A 374 -0.62 26.99 -9.58
N SER A 375 0.09 26.47 -10.59
CA SER A 375 0.52 25.07 -10.64
C SER A 375 1.40 24.70 -9.46
N LEU A 376 2.35 25.57 -9.09
CA LEU A 376 3.24 25.35 -7.94
C LEU A 376 2.45 25.31 -6.62
N PHE A 377 1.58 26.29 -6.37
CA PHE A 377 0.81 26.36 -5.12
C PHE A 377 -0.13 25.18 -4.93
N THR A 378 -0.76 24.70 -6.00
CA THR A 378 -1.62 23.52 -5.95
C THR A 378 -0.83 22.28 -5.49
N LEU A 379 0.37 22.08 -6.01
CA LEU A 379 1.23 20.95 -5.63
C LEU A 379 1.79 21.07 -4.21
N LEU A 380 2.08 22.30 -3.75
CA LEU A 380 2.59 22.54 -2.39
C LEU A 380 1.53 22.39 -1.30
N LEU A 381 0.25 22.58 -1.63
CA LEU A 381 -0.87 22.42 -0.68
C LEU A 381 -1.26 20.95 -0.43
N ALA A 382 -0.74 20.01 -1.23
CA ALA A 382 -0.94 18.58 -1.05
C ALA A 382 -0.41 18.07 0.30
N ASP A 383 -0.92 16.93 0.79
CA ASP A 383 -0.50 16.34 2.06
C ASP A 383 0.97 15.92 2.09
N PHE A 384 1.50 15.52 0.92
CA PHE A 384 2.91 15.29 0.67
C PHE A 384 3.34 16.21 -0.49
N PRO A 385 3.90 17.40 -0.20
CA PRO A 385 4.19 18.43 -1.20
C PRO A 385 5.11 17.97 -2.34
N GLU A 386 4.81 18.45 -3.54
CA GLU A 386 5.60 18.25 -4.76
C GLU A 386 5.89 19.60 -5.44
N VAL A 387 6.75 19.56 -6.46
CA VAL A 387 7.00 20.70 -7.33
C VAL A 387 6.84 20.32 -8.80
N PRO A 388 6.51 21.28 -9.68
CA PRO A 388 6.54 21.06 -11.11
C PRO A 388 7.94 20.64 -11.58
N GLN A 389 8.01 19.89 -12.69
CA GLN A 389 9.29 19.38 -13.21
C GLN A 389 10.28 20.51 -13.58
N TRP A 390 9.76 21.66 -14.00
CA TRP A 390 10.55 22.84 -14.40
C TRP A 390 11.07 23.67 -13.22
N PHE A 391 10.56 23.46 -12.00
CA PHE A 391 10.99 24.24 -10.85
C PHE A 391 12.35 23.76 -10.35
N ASP A 392 13.23 24.68 -9.98
CA ASP A 392 14.48 24.49 -9.25
C ASP A 392 14.76 25.72 -8.37
N ALA A 393 15.80 25.66 -7.53
CA ALA A 393 16.14 26.77 -6.62
C ALA A 393 16.57 28.07 -7.33
N SER A 394 16.84 28.02 -8.64
CA SER A 394 17.27 29.14 -9.48
C SER A 394 16.21 29.60 -10.48
N THR A 395 15.02 29.01 -10.45
CA THR A 395 14.02 29.18 -11.50
C THR A 395 13.47 30.59 -11.50
N ASN A 396 13.49 31.21 -12.69
CA ASN A 396 12.77 32.45 -12.94
C ASN A 396 11.35 32.13 -13.43
N LEU A 397 10.35 32.42 -12.60
CA LEU A 397 8.94 32.14 -12.87
C LEU A 397 8.41 32.85 -14.13
N GLU A 398 8.94 34.02 -14.46
CA GLU A 398 8.52 34.81 -15.62
C GLU A 398 8.91 34.18 -16.98
N ALA A 399 9.79 33.17 -16.98
CA ALA A 399 10.32 32.52 -18.17
C ALA A 399 9.76 31.10 -18.42
N VAL A 400 8.75 30.66 -17.65
CA VAL A 400 8.22 29.30 -17.75
C VAL A 400 7.26 29.18 -18.94
N GLU A 401 7.60 28.30 -19.89
CA GLU A 401 6.73 28.00 -21.03
C GLU A 401 5.49 27.19 -20.61
N LEU A 402 4.32 27.54 -21.16
CA LEU A 402 3.04 26.92 -20.82
C LEU A 402 2.98 25.40 -21.09
N GLU A 403 3.79 24.89 -22.04
CA GLU A 403 3.85 23.45 -22.33
C GLU A 403 4.47 22.65 -21.19
N LEU A 404 5.39 23.24 -20.44
CA LEU A 404 6.06 22.62 -19.29
C LEU A 404 5.11 22.44 -18.09
N LEU A 405 4.00 23.19 -18.04
CA LEU A 405 2.98 23.04 -17.00
C LEU A 405 2.24 21.69 -17.06
N LYS A 406 2.32 20.98 -18.19
CA LYS A 406 1.69 19.66 -18.38
C LYS A 406 2.59 18.50 -17.96
N ALA A 407 3.86 18.77 -17.65
CA ALA A 407 4.80 17.75 -17.22
C ALA A 407 4.38 17.17 -15.85
N PRO A 408 4.60 15.86 -15.61
CA PRO A 408 4.28 15.27 -14.32
C PRO A 408 5.09 15.97 -13.20
N PRO A 409 4.50 16.15 -12.01
CA PRO A 409 5.22 16.72 -10.89
C PRO A 409 6.36 15.80 -10.44
N ARG A 410 7.33 16.38 -9.74
CA ARG A 410 8.44 15.66 -9.13
C ARG A 410 8.52 15.94 -7.63
N ALA A 411 9.20 15.02 -6.94
CA ALA A 411 9.54 15.22 -5.54
C ALA A 411 10.44 16.46 -5.34
N ILE A 412 10.27 17.10 -4.19
CA ILE A 412 11.25 18.04 -3.65
C ILE A 412 12.33 17.20 -2.98
N SER A 413 13.60 17.40 -3.37
CA SER A 413 14.68 16.49 -3.01
C SER A 413 15.77 17.16 -2.16
N HIS A 414 15.87 18.49 -2.20
CA HIS A 414 16.92 19.22 -1.51
C HIS A 414 16.36 20.34 -0.62
N LEU A 415 17.05 20.58 0.49
CA LEU A 415 16.73 21.64 1.44
C LEU A 415 16.87 23.04 0.81
N ALA A 416 17.76 23.19 -0.18
CA ALA A 416 17.91 24.44 -0.93
C ALA A 416 16.61 24.82 -1.69
N GLU A 417 15.92 23.82 -2.27
CA GLU A 417 14.64 24.04 -2.96
C GLU A 417 13.57 24.50 -1.96
N LEU A 418 13.49 23.87 -0.78
CA LEU A 418 12.56 24.31 0.27
C LEU A 418 12.83 25.74 0.71
N ARG A 419 14.10 26.14 0.86
CA ARG A 419 14.46 27.52 1.21
C ARG A 419 14.06 28.52 0.13
N ALA A 420 14.20 28.16 -1.16
CA ALA A 420 13.75 28.99 -2.26
C ALA A 420 12.22 29.15 -2.24
N LEU A 421 11.49 28.05 -2.03
CA LEU A 421 10.03 28.05 -1.89
C LEU A 421 9.57 28.91 -0.70
N GLU A 422 10.24 28.81 0.45
CA GLU A 422 9.91 29.66 1.59
C GLU A 422 10.13 31.14 1.33
N ALA A 423 11.23 31.49 0.64
CA ALA A 423 11.51 32.88 0.28
C ALA A 423 10.43 33.42 -0.67
N LEU A 424 10.05 32.62 -1.67
CA LEU A 424 8.96 32.93 -2.59
C LEU A 424 7.65 33.21 -1.84
N ILE A 425 7.21 32.26 -1.00
CA ILE A 425 5.94 32.39 -0.26
C ILE A 425 5.98 33.55 0.74
N LYS A 426 7.13 33.82 1.38
CA LYS A 426 7.29 35.00 2.25
C LYS A 426 7.18 36.31 1.48
N GLY A 427 7.67 36.36 0.24
CA GLY A 427 7.47 37.50 -0.66
C GLY A 427 5.98 37.77 -0.89
N GLU A 428 5.20 36.72 -1.16
CA GLU A 428 3.74 36.80 -1.36
C GLU A 428 2.96 37.17 -0.09
N LEU A 429 3.53 36.98 1.10
CA LEU A 429 2.93 37.39 2.37
C LEU A 429 3.19 38.87 2.71
N LEU A 430 4.24 39.47 2.14
CA LEU A 430 4.66 40.85 2.42
C LEU A 430 4.04 41.88 1.48
N HIS A 431 3.62 41.45 0.29
CA HIS A 431 2.87 42.22 -0.71
C HIS A 431 1.40 41.80 -0.65
#